data_AF-A0ABD5M731-F1
#
_entry.id   AF-A0ABD5M731-F1
#
_cell.length_a   1.000
_cell.length_b   1.000
_cell.length_c   1.000
_cell.angle_alpha   90.00
_cell.angle_beta   90.00
_cell.angle_gamma   90.00
#
_symmetry.space_group_name_H-M   'P 1'
#
loop_
_entity.id
_entity.type
_entity.pdbx_description
1 polymer ?
#
loop_
_entity_poly.entity_id
_entity_poly.type
_entity_poly.pdbx_seq_one_letter_code
_entity_poly.pdbx_strand_id
1 'polypeptide(L)'
;MDRIDESPDPDDLLEPALTDPESYDAARTARLVAALEHDDDEVRRAASWAIRFVAAETPSLVGDCAGRFRRALRDPDARPAALRTLAVAAEHDREAVADIVDGAVEERTIDGAVARRVVAGYRPVDPAADSLVVTDEGDETDAPTSTAAVEEREDAETSSPDDAPNAENTETTGYPPSEPPTKPPRLDRPLTEYEPDTAKGRRSGSSGEQVRFTEGGREFTGTHWRSASIGAADEDEYRDALDRWRRIDDHDAVARVVDGGTRPTPWLVSERGGPDSLAERHTPFPPSEARWVLAQIADAVRYAHAAGVVHGGLQPASVAFVNAVEDPDAWAYPRVGDWGLRETFGPSEERFELPRRYAAPEHVAPDRFGRVDAVTDIYGLGALGCDLLTGGAPVREERTAGLPEGIAAGLPPGLSTVLAKCLKPAKMERYASAAAFKRELVAGGDDA
;
A
#
# COMPACT_ATOMS: atom_id res chain seq x y z
N MET A 1 46.96 21.99 -3.20
CA MET A 1 46.86 21.45 -1.83
C MET A 1 45.47 20.86 -1.77
N ASP A 2 45.38 19.63 -2.26
CA ASP A 2 44.13 18.92 -2.49
C ASP A 2 43.49 18.59 -1.15
N ARG A 3 42.38 19.26 -0.84
CA ARG A 3 41.40 18.68 0.07
C ARG A 3 40.70 17.60 -0.74
N ILE A 4 40.99 16.36 -0.40
CA ILE A 4 40.11 15.23 -0.72
C ILE A 4 38.80 15.58 0.01
N ASP A 5 37.82 16.07 -0.73
CA ASP A 5 36.46 16.25 -0.23
C ASP A 5 35.88 14.85 -0.16
N GLU A 6 36.05 14.17 0.98
CA GLU A 6 35.34 12.92 1.24
C GLU A 6 33.85 13.24 1.17
N SER A 7 33.16 12.57 0.24
CA SER A 7 31.71 12.63 0.13
C SER A 7 31.10 12.39 1.52
N PRO A 8 30.21 13.26 2.02
CA PRO A 8 29.57 13.03 3.30
C PRO A 8 28.83 11.69 3.27
N ASP A 9 28.99 10.91 4.33
CA ASP A 9 28.25 9.65 4.49
C ASP A 9 26.74 9.96 4.55
N PRO A 10 25.90 9.29 3.76
CA PRO A 10 24.44 9.41 3.85
C PRO A 10 23.91 9.27 5.29
N ASP A 11 24.48 8.38 6.09
CA ASP A 11 24.07 8.15 7.48
C ASP A 11 24.43 9.34 8.38
N ASP A 12 25.58 9.99 8.16
CA ASP A 12 25.99 11.20 8.88
C ASP A 12 25.05 12.39 8.65
N LEU A 13 24.32 12.41 7.53
CA LEU A 13 23.31 13.42 7.22
C LEU A 13 21.94 13.06 7.81
N LEU A 14 21.56 11.78 7.76
CA LEU A 14 20.22 11.28 8.13
C LEU A 14 20.06 11.00 9.61
N GLU A 15 21.02 10.33 10.25
CA GLU A 15 20.90 9.86 11.63
C GLU A 15 20.67 11.03 12.61
N PRO A 16 21.39 12.16 12.54
CA PRO A 16 21.12 13.29 13.42
C PRO A 16 19.77 13.94 13.17
N ALA A 17 19.34 14.04 11.90
CA ALA A 17 18.02 14.60 11.56
C ALA A 17 16.85 13.70 12.01
N LEU A 18 17.08 12.39 12.14
CA LEU A 18 16.09 11.42 12.64
C LEU A 18 16.03 11.36 14.17
N THR A 19 17.17 11.57 14.84
CA THR A 19 17.31 11.36 16.28
C THR A 19 17.18 12.63 17.10
N ASP A 20 17.61 13.78 16.57
CA ASP A 20 17.64 15.08 17.23
C ASP A 20 17.47 16.22 16.18
N PRO A 21 16.30 16.31 15.50
CA PRO A 21 16.05 17.33 14.50
C PRO A 21 16.07 18.76 15.08
N GLU A 22 15.71 18.95 16.35
CA GLU A 22 15.75 20.27 17.00
C GLU A 22 17.18 20.83 17.18
N SER A 23 18.21 19.99 17.06
CA SER A 23 19.61 20.43 17.10
C SER A 23 20.08 21.18 15.85
N TYR A 24 19.26 21.27 14.80
CA TYR A 24 19.61 21.93 13.56
C TYR A 24 19.39 23.44 13.63
N ASP A 25 20.40 24.19 13.20
CA ASP A 25 20.33 25.64 12.98
C ASP A 25 20.37 25.96 11.47
N ALA A 26 20.29 27.24 11.13
CA ALA A 26 20.34 27.68 9.73
C ALA A 26 21.65 27.26 9.02
N ALA A 27 22.78 27.23 9.73
CA ALA A 27 24.07 26.87 9.14
C ALA A 27 24.16 25.38 8.82
N ARG A 28 23.69 24.53 9.73
CA ARG A 28 23.65 23.07 9.56
C ARG A 28 22.62 22.68 8.50
N THR A 29 21.45 23.33 8.50
CA THR A 29 20.41 23.13 7.49
C THR A 29 20.89 23.56 6.10
N ALA A 30 21.61 24.67 5.98
CA ALA A 30 22.18 25.10 4.70
C ALA A 30 23.20 24.09 4.12
N ARG A 31 23.91 23.34 4.98
CA ARG A 31 24.78 22.23 4.55
C ARG A 31 23.97 21.04 4.03
N LEU A 32 22.84 20.71 4.66
CA LEU A 32 21.93 19.69 4.13
C LEU A 32 21.37 20.10 2.76
N VAL A 33 20.90 21.35 2.61
CA VAL A 33 20.40 21.84 1.32
C VAL A 33 21.52 21.84 0.26
N ALA A 34 22.77 22.07 0.67
CA ALA A 34 23.92 21.95 -0.24
C ALA A 34 24.13 20.52 -0.75
N ALA A 35 23.88 19.50 0.08
CA ALA A 35 24.02 18.10 -0.30
C ALA A 35 22.97 17.63 -1.33
N LEU A 36 21.93 18.42 -1.61
CA LEU A 36 21.03 18.18 -2.75
C LEU A 36 21.74 18.34 -4.11
N GLU A 37 22.86 19.06 -4.15
CA GLU A 37 23.71 19.26 -5.34
C GLU A 37 24.82 18.21 -5.43
N HIS A 38 24.86 17.22 -4.55
CA HIS A 38 25.90 16.20 -4.56
C HIS A 38 25.78 15.28 -5.79
N ASP A 39 26.89 14.79 -6.33
CA ASP A 39 26.90 13.92 -7.53
C ASP A 39 26.28 12.54 -7.24
N ASP A 40 26.38 12.07 -6.00
CA ASP A 40 25.81 10.81 -5.52
C ASP A 40 24.31 10.93 -5.22
N ASP A 41 23.50 10.08 -5.88
CA ASP A 41 22.06 9.98 -5.68
C ASP A 41 21.63 9.59 -4.26
N GLU A 42 22.42 8.78 -3.58
CA GLU A 42 22.15 8.34 -2.21
C GLU A 42 22.30 9.51 -1.23
N VAL A 43 23.37 10.30 -1.39
CA VAL A 43 23.59 11.54 -0.61
C VAL A 43 22.48 12.57 -0.88
N ARG A 44 22.08 12.76 -2.15
CA ARG A 44 20.96 13.66 -2.50
C ARG A 44 19.64 13.22 -1.84
N ARG A 45 19.36 11.92 -1.81
CA ARG A 45 18.18 11.35 -1.16
C ARG A 45 18.25 11.56 0.35
N ALA A 46 19.37 11.22 0.97
CA ALA A 46 19.62 11.40 2.40
C ALA A 46 19.41 12.86 2.83
N ALA A 47 19.99 13.80 2.09
CA ALA A 47 19.82 15.23 2.31
C ALA A 47 18.35 15.68 2.20
N SER A 48 17.63 15.25 1.16
CA SER A 48 16.21 15.58 0.99
C SER A 48 15.34 15.08 2.14
N TRP A 49 15.65 13.93 2.72
CA TRP A 49 14.91 13.37 3.84
C TRP A 49 15.31 14.01 5.18
N ALA A 50 16.59 14.27 5.40
CA ALA A 50 17.06 15.00 6.58
C ALA A 50 16.38 16.38 6.66
N ILE A 51 16.27 17.09 5.53
CA ILE A 51 15.56 18.38 5.46
C ILE A 51 14.08 18.25 5.83
N ARG A 52 13.41 17.14 5.50
CA ARG A 52 12.01 16.91 5.89
C ARG A 52 11.85 16.90 7.41
N PHE A 53 12.68 16.13 8.12
CA PHE A 53 12.57 16.02 9.58
C PHE A 53 12.89 17.35 10.25
N VAL A 54 13.92 18.05 9.76
CA VAL A 54 14.26 19.40 10.25
C VAL A 54 13.13 20.39 9.97
N ALA A 55 12.50 20.34 8.80
CA ALA A 55 11.37 21.21 8.46
C ALA A 55 10.10 20.89 9.25
N ALA A 56 9.89 19.63 9.65
CA ALA A 56 8.77 19.24 10.50
C ALA A 56 8.93 19.80 11.93
N GLU A 57 10.16 19.79 12.46
CA GLU A 57 10.44 20.25 13.82
C GLU A 57 10.63 21.78 13.90
N THR A 58 11.40 22.38 12.98
CA THR A 58 11.65 23.82 12.92
C THR A 58 11.40 24.37 11.51
N PRO A 59 10.13 24.62 11.15
CA PRO A 59 9.75 24.99 9.78
C PRO A 59 10.42 26.27 9.25
N SER A 60 10.69 27.25 10.12
CA SER A 60 11.29 28.54 9.74
C SER A 60 12.69 28.40 9.10
N LEU A 61 13.41 27.30 9.37
CA LEU A 61 14.73 27.06 8.78
C LEU A 61 14.67 26.87 7.25
N VAL A 62 13.51 26.47 6.71
CA VAL A 62 13.28 26.37 5.26
C VAL A 62 13.41 27.74 4.62
N GLY A 63 12.78 28.76 5.22
CA GLY A 63 12.86 30.16 4.79
C GLY A 63 14.27 30.73 4.94
N ASP A 64 14.93 30.47 6.06
CA ASP A 64 16.33 30.90 6.29
C ASP A 64 17.29 30.35 5.22
N CYS A 65 16.99 29.18 4.65
CA CYS A 65 17.77 28.54 3.60
C CYS A 65 17.30 28.85 2.17
N ALA A 66 16.38 29.81 1.97
CA ALA A 66 15.75 30.09 0.68
C ALA A 66 16.74 30.31 -0.48
N GLY A 67 17.84 31.03 -0.22
CA GLY A 67 18.87 31.27 -1.23
C GLY A 67 19.59 30.00 -1.68
N ARG A 68 19.75 29.01 -0.79
CA ARG A 68 20.40 27.74 -1.11
C ARG A 68 19.49 26.83 -1.93
N PHE A 69 18.18 26.81 -1.63
CA PHE A 69 17.19 26.12 -2.45
C PHE A 69 17.10 26.71 -3.86
N ARG A 70 17.05 28.04 -3.99
CA ARG A 70 17.07 28.71 -5.31
C ARG A 70 18.32 28.37 -6.11
N ARG A 71 19.47 28.25 -5.44
CA ARG A 71 20.70 27.76 -6.09
C ARG A 71 20.57 26.32 -6.58
N ALA A 72 20.07 25.40 -5.76
CA ALA A 72 19.87 23.99 -6.16
C ALA A 72 18.86 23.84 -7.31
N LEU A 73 17.85 24.71 -7.38
CA LEU A 73 16.88 24.73 -8.49
C LEU A 73 17.50 25.19 -9.83
N ARG A 74 18.58 25.97 -9.81
CA ARG A 74 19.29 26.37 -11.04
C ARG A 74 20.01 25.20 -11.69
N ASP A 75 20.55 24.29 -10.87
CA ASP A 75 21.27 23.11 -11.32
C ASP A 75 20.30 22.04 -11.86
N PRO A 76 20.37 21.67 -13.15
CA PRO A 76 19.49 20.65 -13.74
C PRO A 76 19.51 19.29 -13.03
N ASP A 77 20.66 18.88 -12.48
CA ASP A 77 20.84 17.56 -11.87
C ASP A 77 20.32 17.53 -10.43
N ALA A 78 20.46 18.64 -9.70
CA ALA A 78 19.96 18.80 -8.34
C ALA A 78 18.47 19.18 -8.28
N ARG A 79 17.95 19.85 -9.32
CA ARG A 79 16.58 20.39 -9.37
C ARG A 79 15.48 19.36 -9.05
N PRO A 80 15.50 18.12 -9.55
CA PRO A 80 14.47 17.13 -9.20
C PRO A 80 14.47 16.75 -7.71
N ALA A 81 15.64 16.72 -7.07
CA ALA A 81 15.75 16.49 -5.64
C ALA A 81 15.20 17.70 -4.87
N ALA A 82 15.66 18.92 -5.20
CA ALA A 82 15.21 20.16 -4.57
C ALA A 82 13.70 20.39 -4.68
N LEU A 83 13.09 20.14 -5.85
CA LEU A 83 11.63 20.27 -6.03
C LEU A 83 10.84 19.27 -5.17
N ARG A 84 11.34 18.03 -5.02
CA ARG A 84 10.71 17.03 -4.14
C ARG A 84 10.87 17.42 -2.68
N THR A 85 12.03 17.91 -2.27
CA THR A 85 12.27 18.40 -0.92
C THR A 85 11.34 19.56 -0.57
N LEU A 86 11.22 20.56 -1.46
CA LEU A 86 10.32 21.70 -1.27
C LEU A 86 8.85 21.30 -1.23
N ALA A 87 8.44 20.30 -2.03
CA ALA A 87 7.06 19.82 -2.02
C ALA A 87 6.68 19.22 -0.68
N VAL A 88 7.60 18.51 -0.03
CA VAL A 88 7.41 17.95 1.30
C VAL A 88 7.49 19.06 2.37
N ALA A 89 8.46 19.98 2.26
CA ALA A 89 8.59 21.10 3.20
C ALA A 89 7.35 22.02 3.21
N ALA A 90 6.61 22.10 2.09
CA ALA A 90 5.38 22.87 1.98
C ALA A 90 4.23 22.32 2.86
N GLU A 91 4.35 21.10 3.38
CA GLU A 91 3.44 20.57 4.41
C GLU A 91 3.60 21.29 5.76
N HIS A 92 4.78 21.87 6.02
CA HIS A 92 5.16 22.46 7.30
C HIS A 92 5.32 23.99 7.24
N ASP A 93 5.85 24.54 6.14
CA ASP A 93 5.98 25.99 5.91
C ASP A 93 5.66 26.36 4.46
N ARG A 94 4.36 26.52 4.18
CA ARG A 94 3.88 26.80 2.83
C ARG A 94 4.30 28.18 2.32
N GLU A 95 4.36 29.18 3.19
CA GLU A 95 4.68 30.56 2.84
C GLU A 95 6.14 30.67 2.42
N ALA A 96 7.06 30.13 3.23
CA ALA A 96 8.48 30.12 2.89
C ALA A 96 8.76 29.36 1.58
N VAL A 97 8.09 28.23 1.35
CA VAL A 97 8.25 27.48 0.10
C VAL A 97 7.68 28.25 -1.09
N ALA A 98 6.55 28.93 -0.94
CA ALA A 98 5.99 29.77 -1.99
C ALA A 98 6.96 30.89 -2.39
N ASP A 99 7.57 31.59 -1.43
CA ASP A 99 8.57 32.64 -1.70
C ASP A 99 9.80 32.11 -2.45
N ILE A 100 10.28 30.92 -2.07
CA ILE A 100 11.41 30.26 -2.75
C ILE A 100 11.07 29.95 -4.20
N VAL A 101 9.89 29.38 -4.42
CA VAL A 101 9.41 28.92 -5.73
C VAL A 101 9.08 30.12 -6.63
N ASP A 102 8.43 31.16 -6.10
CA ASP A 102 8.10 32.38 -6.84
C ASP A 102 9.38 33.10 -7.28
N GLY A 103 10.36 33.25 -6.39
CA GLY A 103 11.68 33.77 -6.76
C GLY A 103 12.39 32.92 -7.83
N ALA A 104 12.26 31.59 -7.77
CA ALA A 104 12.84 30.70 -8.77
C ALA A 104 12.16 30.84 -10.16
N VAL A 105 10.85 31.09 -10.20
CA VAL A 105 10.07 31.37 -11.43
C VAL A 105 10.43 32.73 -12.01
N GLU A 106 10.55 33.77 -11.18
CA GLU A 106 11.00 35.11 -11.60
C GLU A 106 12.40 35.07 -12.23
N GLU A 107 13.30 34.29 -11.63
CA GLU A 107 14.65 34.04 -12.16
C GLU A 107 14.66 33.10 -13.39
N ARG A 108 13.51 32.58 -13.81
CA ARG A 108 13.34 31.63 -14.94
C ARG A 108 14.12 30.33 -14.78
N THR A 109 14.34 29.90 -13.55
CA THR A 109 15.07 28.65 -13.24
C THR A 109 14.15 27.43 -13.31
N ILE A 110 12.86 27.63 -13.04
CA ILE A 110 11.80 26.62 -13.15
C ILE A 110 10.55 27.23 -13.79
N ASP A 111 9.72 26.37 -14.40
CA ASP A 111 8.46 26.77 -15.03
C ASP A 111 7.33 26.95 -14.00
N GLY A 112 6.41 27.89 -14.25
CA GLY A 112 5.28 28.16 -13.36
C GLY A 112 4.30 26.98 -13.18
N ALA A 113 4.21 26.05 -14.14
CA ALA A 113 3.45 24.81 -13.99
C ALA A 113 4.19 23.74 -13.16
N VAL A 114 5.52 23.85 -13.04
CA VAL A 114 6.31 23.04 -12.10
C VAL A 114 6.13 23.60 -10.69
N ALA A 115 6.19 24.93 -10.51
CA ALA A 115 5.90 25.61 -9.26
C ALA A 115 4.55 25.20 -8.62
N ARG A 116 3.47 25.22 -9.40
CA ARG A 116 2.13 24.80 -8.97
C ARG A 116 2.03 23.34 -8.50
N ARG A 117 2.94 22.47 -8.95
CA ARG A 117 2.99 21.06 -8.53
C ARG A 117 3.76 20.86 -7.22
N VAL A 118 4.69 21.76 -6.91
CA VAL A 118 5.48 21.70 -5.67
C VAL A 118 4.65 22.19 -4.48
N VAL A 119 3.94 23.31 -4.64
CA VAL A 119 3.08 23.85 -3.59
C VAL A 119 1.63 23.45 -3.87
N ALA A 120 1.18 22.32 -3.30
CA ALA A 120 -0.21 21.92 -3.38
C ALA A 120 -1.09 23.01 -2.76
N GLY A 121 -1.91 23.68 -3.58
CA GLY A 121 -2.83 24.73 -3.13
C GLY A 121 -2.35 26.19 -3.28
N TYR A 122 -1.28 26.47 -4.05
CA TYR A 122 -0.92 27.86 -4.37
C TYR A 122 -2.03 28.55 -5.19
N ARG A 123 -2.70 29.53 -4.56
CA ARG A 123 -3.52 30.55 -5.23
C ARG A 123 -2.84 31.91 -5.00
N PRO A 124 -2.59 32.71 -6.05
CA PRO A 124 -2.15 34.08 -5.83
C PRO A 124 -3.21 34.84 -5.02
N VAL A 125 -2.76 35.68 -4.08
CA VAL A 125 -3.62 36.47 -3.19
C VAL A 125 -4.56 37.37 -4.01
N ASP A 126 -5.86 37.19 -3.84
CA ASP A 126 -6.90 38.15 -4.24
C ASP A 126 -7.27 38.98 -2.99
N PRO A 127 -7.04 40.31 -2.96
CA PRO A 127 -7.16 41.14 -1.76
C PRO A 127 -8.60 41.37 -1.25
N ALA A 128 -9.57 40.52 -1.62
CA ALA A 128 -10.99 40.80 -1.44
C ALA A 128 -11.80 39.77 -0.62
N ALA A 129 -11.19 38.77 0.02
CA ALA A 129 -11.95 37.77 0.78
C ALA A 129 -11.36 37.53 2.18
N ASP A 130 -11.64 38.48 3.06
CA ASP A 130 -11.54 38.31 4.51
C ASP A 130 -12.89 37.83 5.07
N SER A 131 -12.89 37.34 6.31
CA SER A 131 -14.04 36.97 7.16
C SER A 131 -14.67 35.57 6.95
N LEU A 132 -14.39 34.64 7.85
CA LEU A 132 -15.28 34.39 9.01
C LEU A 132 -14.67 33.39 10.01
N VAL A 133 -14.56 33.86 11.26
CA VAL A 133 -14.17 33.17 12.50
C VAL A 133 -15.43 32.82 13.28
N VAL A 134 -15.52 31.63 13.88
CA VAL A 134 -16.30 31.26 15.11
C VAL A 134 -15.70 29.91 15.62
N THR A 135 -14.84 29.81 16.65
CA THR A 135 -15.05 29.64 18.13
C THR A 135 -16.07 28.56 18.52
N ASP A 136 -16.04 27.80 19.63
CA ASP A 136 -15.12 27.40 20.70
C ASP A 136 -16.00 26.51 21.66
N GLU A 137 -15.35 25.79 22.57
CA GLU A 137 -15.78 25.29 23.88
C GLU A 137 -16.51 23.93 24.08
N GLY A 138 -15.97 23.18 25.06
CA GLY A 138 -16.70 22.31 26.00
C GLY A 138 -16.20 20.85 26.06
N ASP A 139 -15.16 20.44 26.81
CA ASP A 139 -14.96 20.36 28.29
C ASP A 139 -15.24 18.95 28.90
N GLU A 140 -14.18 18.38 29.52
CA GLU A 140 -14.04 17.53 30.74
C GLU A 140 -14.99 16.31 31.03
N THR A 141 -14.66 15.20 31.71
CA THR A 141 -13.68 14.84 32.78
C THR A 141 -13.67 13.30 33.07
N ASP A 142 -12.56 12.83 33.67
CA ASP A 142 -12.37 11.77 34.72
C ASP A 142 -12.60 10.24 34.53
N ALA A 143 -11.47 9.50 34.42
CA ALA A 143 -10.88 8.42 35.29
C ALA A 143 -11.73 7.52 36.23
N PRO A 144 -11.21 6.41 36.86
CA PRO A 144 -10.02 5.57 36.62
C PRO A 144 -10.22 4.01 36.75
N THR A 145 -9.20 3.27 36.29
CA THR A 145 -8.52 2.07 36.86
C THR A 145 -9.28 0.92 37.56
N SER A 146 -9.06 -0.33 37.10
CA SER A 146 -8.65 -1.44 37.99
C SER A 146 -8.03 -2.62 37.24
N THR A 147 -6.96 -3.12 37.84
CA THR A 147 -5.97 -4.13 37.45
C THR A 147 -6.33 -5.58 37.83
N ALA A 148 -5.55 -6.51 37.26
CA ALA A 148 -5.20 -7.86 37.74
C ALA A 148 -6.18 -8.98 37.34
N ALA A 149 -5.77 -10.22 37.07
CA ALA A 149 -4.51 -10.89 37.37
C ALA A 149 -4.23 -12.03 36.38
N VAL A 150 -2.94 -12.36 36.31
CA VAL A 150 -2.30 -13.53 35.73
C VAL A 150 -2.67 -14.79 36.53
N GLU A 151 -2.96 -15.90 35.85
CA GLU A 151 -2.65 -17.24 36.34
C GLU A 151 -2.16 -18.11 35.17
N GLU A 152 -0.86 -18.39 35.17
CA GLU A 152 -0.22 -19.52 34.51
C GLU A 152 -0.61 -20.81 35.24
N ARG A 153 -0.77 -21.93 34.50
CA ARG A 153 -0.25 -23.25 34.89
C ARG A 153 -0.04 -24.16 33.66
N GLU A 154 1.19 -24.66 33.60
CA GLU A 154 1.71 -25.83 32.86
C GLU A 154 0.96 -27.11 33.31
N ASP A 155 0.84 -28.21 32.55
CA ASP A 155 1.92 -29.15 32.20
C ASP A 155 1.37 -30.35 31.37
N ALA A 156 2.33 -31.03 30.70
CA ALA A 156 2.44 -32.48 30.48
C ALA A 156 1.98 -33.14 29.14
N GLU A 157 3.00 -33.37 28.30
CA GLU A 157 3.54 -34.69 27.83
C GLU A 157 2.72 -35.60 26.88
N THR A 158 3.16 -35.71 25.62
CA THR A 158 3.95 -36.79 24.94
C THR A 158 3.19 -38.05 24.47
N SER A 159 3.27 -38.33 23.16
CA SER A 159 3.64 -39.65 22.58
C SER A 159 3.55 -39.70 21.04
N SER A 160 4.57 -40.31 20.44
CA SER A 160 4.68 -40.92 19.10
C SER A 160 5.37 -42.30 19.33
N PRO A 161 5.51 -43.28 18.38
CA PRO A 161 5.56 -43.17 16.91
C PRO A 161 5.02 -44.40 16.10
N ASP A 162 5.32 -44.38 14.78
CA ASP A 162 5.44 -45.48 13.77
C ASP A 162 4.20 -46.03 13.01
N ASP A 163 4.13 -45.76 11.69
CA ASP A 163 4.40 -46.73 10.59
C ASP A 163 4.14 -46.11 9.19
N ALA A 164 5.04 -46.35 8.22
CA ALA A 164 4.96 -45.88 6.83
C ALA A 164 4.12 -46.81 5.92
N PRO A 165 3.71 -46.38 4.71
CA PRO A 165 4.60 -46.65 3.57
C PRO A 165 4.68 -45.55 2.51
N ASN A 166 5.85 -45.57 1.88
CA ASN A 166 6.36 -44.80 0.76
C ASN A 166 5.39 -44.73 -0.44
N ALA A 167 4.91 -43.53 -0.77
CA ALA A 167 4.36 -43.21 -2.08
C ALA A 167 5.27 -42.14 -2.69
N GLU A 168 5.95 -42.49 -3.78
CA GLU A 168 6.65 -41.53 -4.64
C GLU A 168 5.59 -40.57 -5.21
N ASN A 169 5.44 -39.43 -4.54
CA ASN A 169 4.59 -38.34 -4.98
C ASN A 169 5.37 -37.61 -6.09
N THR A 170 5.23 -38.06 -7.33
CA THR A 170 5.55 -37.23 -8.48
C THR A 170 4.66 -35.99 -8.40
N GLU A 171 5.22 -34.88 -7.89
CA GLU A 171 4.59 -33.57 -7.86
C GLU A 171 4.19 -33.18 -9.29
N THR A 172 2.92 -33.36 -9.63
CA THR A 172 2.33 -32.75 -10.81
C THR A 172 2.33 -31.24 -10.55
N THR A 173 3.39 -30.57 -10.98
CA THR A 173 3.46 -29.11 -10.94
C THR A 173 2.50 -28.59 -12.01
N GLY A 174 1.41 -27.93 -11.59
CA GLY A 174 0.49 -27.28 -12.52
C GLY A 174 1.19 -26.19 -13.35
N TYR A 175 0.45 -25.54 -14.25
CA TYR A 175 1.01 -24.52 -15.14
C TYR A 175 0.17 -23.25 -15.21
N PRO A 176 0.76 -22.11 -15.62
CA PRO A 176 -0.02 -20.90 -15.89
C PRO A 176 -1.14 -21.17 -16.89
N PRO A 177 -2.39 -20.76 -16.62
CA PRO A 177 -3.45 -20.82 -17.62
C PRO A 177 -3.07 -20.01 -18.86
N SER A 178 -3.41 -20.54 -20.04
CA SER A 178 -3.15 -19.90 -21.33
C SER A 178 -3.99 -18.65 -21.55
N GLU A 179 -5.19 -18.61 -20.97
CA GLU A 179 -6.10 -17.47 -21.00
C GLU A 179 -6.72 -17.21 -19.60
N PRO A 180 -6.93 -15.95 -19.21
CA PRO A 180 -7.60 -15.63 -17.96
C PRO A 180 -9.08 -16.08 -18.02
N PRO A 181 -9.68 -16.51 -16.90
CA PRO A 181 -11.08 -16.90 -16.87
C PRO A 181 -12.01 -15.78 -17.32
N THR A 182 -13.14 -16.12 -17.93
CA THR A 182 -14.14 -15.12 -18.34
C THR A 182 -14.75 -14.44 -17.10
N LYS A 183 -14.76 -13.11 -17.09
CA LYS A 183 -15.43 -12.32 -16.05
C LYS A 183 -16.95 -12.41 -16.16
N PRO A 184 -17.70 -12.35 -15.03
CA PRO A 184 -19.16 -12.23 -15.07
C PRO A 184 -19.61 -10.95 -15.79
N PRO A 185 -20.82 -10.85 -16.34
CA PRO A 185 -21.29 -9.59 -16.92
C PRO A 185 -21.53 -8.52 -15.84
N ARG A 186 -21.52 -7.24 -16.24
CA ARG A 186 -22.05 -6.16 -15.40
C ARG A 186 -23.56 -6.19 -15.45
N LEU A 187 -24.20 -6.03 -14.30
CA LEU A 187 -25.64 -5.98 -14.14
C LEU A 187 -26.06 -4.61 -13.59
N ASP A 188 -27.34 -4.28 -13.79
CA ASP A 188 -28.01 -3.14 -13.19
C ASP A 188 -29.40 -3.62 -12.79
N ARG A 189 -29.48 -4.28 -11.64
CA ARG A 189 -30.69 -4.92 -11.13
C ARG A 189 -30.96 -4.49 -9.69
N PRO A 190 -32.23 -4.38 -9.27
CA PRO A 190 -32.53 -4.10 -7.88
C PRO A 190 -32.03 -5.23 -6.97
N LEU A 191 -31.55 -4.85 -5.78
CA LEU A 191 -31.02 -5.75 -4.75
C LEU A 191 -31.86 -7.00 -4.45
N THR A 192 -33.18 -6.91 -4.65
CA THR A 192 -34.15 -8.00 -4.45
C THR A 192 -34.03 -9.15 -5.44
N GLU A 193 -33.30 -8.99 -6.54
CA GLU A 193 -33.11 -10.03 -7.57
C GLU A 193 -31.91 -10.95 -7.30
N TYR A 194 -31.11 -10.65 -6.28
CA TYR A 194 -30.01 -11.53 -5.85
C TYR A 194 -30.49 -12.51 -4.78
N GLU A 195 -30.67 -13.77 -5.18
CA GLU A 195 -31.05 -14.85 -4.27
C GLU A 195 -29.81 -15.39 -3.50
N PRO A 196 -29.86 -15.48 -2.16
CA PRO A 196 -28.80 -16.10 -1.38
C PRO A 196 -28.64 -17.58 -1.76
N ASP A 197 -27.40 -18.03 -1.92
CA ASP A 197 -27.12 -19.44 -2.18
C ASP A 197 -27.28 -20.26 -0.89
N THR A 198 -28.49 -20.77 -0.66
CA THR A 198 -28.86 -21.54 0.54
C THR A 198 -28.18 -22.92 0.63
N ALA A 199 -27.52 -23.39 -0.44
CA ALA A 199 -26.91 -24.72 -0.50
C ALA A 199 -25.59 -24.85 0.27
N LYS A 200 -24.90 -23.74 0.61
CA LYS A 200 -23.58 -23.75 1.27
C LYS A 200 -23.56 -23.43 2.76
N GLY A 201 -24.75 -23.28 3.37
CA GLY A 201 -24.89 -22.98 4.80
C GLY A 201 -24.47 -21.54 5.14
N ARG A 202 -25.20 -20.92 6.06
CA ARG A 202 -24.86 -19.61 6.60
C ARG A 202 -23.61 -19.78 7.47
N ARG A 203 -22.42 -19.40 7.01
CA ARG A 203 -21.27 -19.27 7.90
C ARG A 203 -21.46 -18.00 8.72
N SER A 204 -21.91 -18.17 9.96
CA SER A 204 -22.00 -17.10 10.94
C SER A 204 -20.59 -16.52 11.15
N GLY A 205 -20.31 -15.34 10.60
CA GLY A 205 -19.04 -14.64 10.77
C GLY A 205 -18.44 -14.02 9.50
N SER A 206 -18.86 -14.40 8.29
CA SER A 206 -18.40 -13.72 7.06
C SER A 206 -19.40 -12.66 6.63
N SER A 207 -18.96 -11.39 6.56
CA SER A 207 -19.83 -10.25 6.22
C SER A 207 -20.44 -10.30 4.80
N GLY A 208 -20.04 -11.27 3.96
CA GLY A 208 -20.58 -11.47 2.61
C GLY A 208 -21.40 -12.76 2.46
N GLU A 209 -22.57 -12.67 1.82
CA GLU A 209 -23.41 -13.79 1.41
C GLU A 209 -23.09 -14.18 -0.04
N GLN A 210 -23.03 -15.48 -0.35
CA GLN A 210 -22.88 -15.93 -1.72
C GLN A 210 -24.22 -15.79 -2.45
N VAL A 211 -24.17 -15.28 -3.68
CA VAL A 211 -25.35 -15.15 -4.54
C VAL A 211 -25.10 -15.85 -5.87
N ARG A 212 -26.17 -16.42 -6.43
CA ARG A 212 -26.18 -16.99 -7.78
C ARG A 212 -27.10 -16.18 -8.67
N PHE A 213 -26.68 -15.95 -9.90
CA PHE A 213 -27.47 -15.23 -10.89
C PHE A 213 -27.21 -15.79 -12.29
N THR A 214 -28.20 -15.70 -13.16
CA THR A 214 -28.10 -16.14 -14.56
C THR A 214 -28.19 -14.94 -15.48
N GLU A 215 -27.27 -14.87 -16.44
CA GLU A 215 -27.26 -13.86 -17.50
C GLU A 215 -26.90 -14.52 -18.83
N GLY A 216 -27.69 -14.25 -19.88
CA GLY A 216 -27.49 -14.89 -21.19
C GLY A 216 -27.49 -16.43 -21.18
N GLY A 217 -28.17 -17.06 -20.22
CA GLY A 217 -28.22 -18.52 -20.07
C GLY A 217 -26.98 -19.16 -19.40
N ARG A 218 -26.02 -18.37 -18.91
CA ARG A 218 -24.88 -18.82 -18.11
C ARG A 218 -25.11 -18.46 -16.65
N GLU A 219 -24.88 -19.44 -15.76
CA GLU A 219 -24.91 -19.20 -14.32
C GLU A 219 -23.58 -18.58 -13.87
N PHE A 220 -23.67 -17.55 -13.04
CA PHE A 220 -22.55 -16.89 -12.40
C PHE A 220 -22.77 -16.89 -10.89
N THR A 221 -21.67 -16.71 -10.18
CA THR A 221 -21.67 -16.55 -8.72
C THR A 221 -21.03 -15.23 -8.36
N GLY A 222 -21.52 -14.61 -7.30
CA GLY A 222 -20.96 -13.38 -6.75
C GLY A 222 -20.89 -13.42 -5.24
N THR A 223 -20.08 -12.52 -4.68
CA THR A 223 -20.09 -12.23 -3.26
C THR A 223 -20.91 -10.96 -3.05
N HIS A 224 -22.06 -11.12 -2.41
CA HIS A 224 -22.95 -10.05 -2.03
C HIS A 224 -22.64 -9.61 -0.61
N TRP A 225 -22.50 -8.30 -0.38
CA TRP A 225 -22.22 -7.74 0.93
C TRP A 225 -23.15 -6.57 1.21
N ARG A 226 -23.51 -6.39 2.48
CA ARG A 226 -24.29 -5.26 2.97
C ARG A 226 -23.71 -4.77 4.30
N SER A 227 -23.63 -3.46 4.46
CA SER A 227 -23.39 -2.84 5.77
C SER A 227 -24.66 -2.16 6.28
N ALA A 228 -24.83 -2.14 7.60
CA ALA A 228 -25.87 -1.39 8.30
C ALA A 228 -25.35 -0.07 8.91
N SER A 229 -24.07 0.23 8.74
CA SER A 229 -23.28 1.14 9.59
C SER A 229 -22.84 2.40 8.85
N ILE A 230 -23.76 3.07 8.14
CA ILE A 230 -23.39 4.12 7.17
C ILE A 230 -24.29 5.33 7.35
N GLY A 231 -23.68 6.48 7.67
CA GLY A 231 -24.33 7.78 7.66
C GLY A 231 -24.40 8.37 6.25
N ALA A 232 -25.14 9.47 6.06
CA ALA A 232 -25.33 10.06 4.72
C ALA A 232 -24.01 10.53 4.05
N ALA A 233 -22.98 10.89 4.82
CA ALA A 233 -21.66 11.29 4.30
C ALA A 233 -20.88 10.11 3.70
N ASP A 234 -21.13 8.90 4.17
CA ASP A 234 -20.43 7.67 3.77
C ASP A 234 -21.03 7.08 2.48
N GLU A 235 -22.24 7.49 2.06
CA GLU A 235 -22.88 7.04 0.81
C GLU A 235 -22.17 7.57 -0.45
N ASP A 236 -21.78 8.84 -0.45
CA ASP A 236 -21.08 9.44 -1.58
C ASP A 236 -19.65 8.89 -1.68
N GLU A 237 -18.97 8.75 -0.54
CA GLU A 237 -17.65 8.14 -0.48
C GLU A 237 -17.66 6.67 -0.95
N TYR A 238 -18.67 5.90 -0.53
CA TYR A 238 -18.87 4.54 -1.03
C TYR A 238 -19.10 4.51 -2.54
N ARG A 239 -19.94 5.40 -3.07
CA ARG A 239 -20.21 5.46 -4.51
C ARG A 239 -18.94 5.81 -5.28
N ASP A 240 -18.16 6.76 -4.78
CA ASP A 240 -16.88 7.15 -5.37
C ASP A 240 -15.88 5.99 -5.32
N ALA A 241 -15.80 5.25 -4.22
CA ALA A 241 -14.97 4.06 -4.10
C ALA A 241 -15.39 2.96 -5.09
N LEU A 242 -16.70 2.69 -5.20
CA LEU A 242 -17.24 1.72 -6.15
C LEU A 242 -16.96 2.12 -7.61
N ASP A 243 -17.10 3.41 -7.93
CA ASP A 243 -16.81 3.93 -9.26
C ASP A 243 -15.32 3.92 -9.58
N ARG A 244 -14.43 4.14 -8.60
CA ARG A 244 -12.99 3.92 -8.76
C ARG A 244 -12.68 2.46 -9.10
N TRP A 245 -13.29 1.50 -8.41
CA TRP A 245 -13.11 0.08 -8.71
C TRP A 245 -13.66 -0.27 -10.11
N ARG A 246 -14.88 0.17 -10.46
CA ARG A 246 -15.47 -0.03 -11.80
C ARG A 246 -14.60 0.52 -12.95
N ARG A 247 -13.75 1.52 -12.72
CA ARG A 247 -12.84 2.05 -13.76
C ARG A 247 -11.69 1.12 -14.09
N ILE A 248 -11.35 0.20 -13.19
CA ILE A 248 -10.17 -0.66 -13.32
C ILE A 248 -10.52 -2.15 -13.47
N ASP A 249 -11.80 -2.50 -13.34
CA ASP A 249 -12.27 -3.89 -13.32
C ASP A 249 -12.34 -4.57 -14.70
N ASP A 250 -11.85 -3.91 -15.74
CA ASP A 250 -11.61 -4.50 -17.05
C ASP A 250 -10.31 -5.31 -17.10
N HIS A 251 -9.32 -5.01 -16.25
CA HIS A 251 -8.06 -5.77 -16.15
C HIS A 251 -8.21 -7.18 -15.58
N ASP A 252 -7.65 -8.20 -16.23
CA ASP A 252 -7.91 -9.62 -15.92
C ASP A 252 -7.67 -10.02 -14.46
N ALA A 253 -6.64 -9.51 -13.79
CA ALA A 253 -6.37 -9.78 -12.37
C ALA A 253 -7.09 -8.83 -11.39
N VAL A 254 -8.05 -8.03 -11.85
CA VAL A 254 -8.98 -7.25 -11.01
C VAL A 254 -10.34 -7.94 -11.01
N ALA A 255 -10.90 -8.19 -9.82
CA ALA A 255 -12.23 -8.76 -9.67
C ALA A 255 -13.29 -7.79 -10.19
N ARG A 256 -14.27 -8.30 -10.95
CA ARG A 256 -15.32 -7.45 -11.50
C ARG A 256 -16.31 -6.96 -10.44
N VAL A 257 -16.69 -5.69 -10.51
CA VAL A 257 -17.91 -5.20 -9.87
C VAL A 257 -19.09 -5.62 -10.75
N VAL A 258 -19.85 -6.62 -10.31
CA VAL A 258 -21.03 -7.09 -11.04
C VAL A 258 -22.13 -6.06 -10.91
N ASP A 259 -22.41 -5.62 -9.68
CA ASP A 259 -23.42 -4.61 -9.38
C ASP A 259 -23.18 -4.01 -7.99
N GLY A 260 -23.84 -2.92 -7.65
CA GLY A 260 -23.79 -2.31 -6.34
C GLY A 260 -24.51 -0.96 -6.27
N GLY A 261 -24.94 -0.59 -5.07
CA GLY A 261 -25.69 0.62 -4.83
C GLY A 261 -25.74 1.02 -3.36
N THR A 262 -26.29 2.21 -3.05
CA THR A 262 -26.34 2.74 -1.68
C THR A 262 -27.64 2.46 -0.95
N ARG A 263 -28.70 2.05 -1.64
CA ARG A 263 -30.05 1.88 -1.08
C ARG A 263 -30.53 0.43 -1.13
N PRO A 264 -31.27 -0.06 -0.11
CA PRO A 264 -31.67 0.64 1.13
C PRO A 264 -30.52 0.80 2.15
N THR A 265 -29.45 0.02 2.01
CA THR A 265 -28.14 0.26 2.62
C THR A 265 -27.08 -0.08 1.59
N PRO A 266 -25.82 0.39 1.73
CA PRO A 266 -24.77 0.08 0.78
C PRO A 266 -24.55 -1.42 0.60
N TRP A 267 -24.49 -1.82 -0.67
CA TRP A 267 -24.37 -3.20 -1.09
C TRP A 267 -23.53 -3.34 -2.34
N LEU A 268 -22.76 -4.42 -2.39
CA LEU A 268 -21.88 -4.76 -3.51
C LEU A 268 -22.13 -6.21 -3.91
N VAL A 269 -22.24 -6.48 -5.20
CA VAL A 269 -22.04 -7.80 -5.79
C VAL A 269 -20.77 -7.74 -6.62
N SER A 270 -19.76 -8.50 -6.23
CA SER A 270 -18.51 -8.63 -6.98
C SER A 270 -18.34 -10.06 -7.48
N GLU A 271 -17.51 -10.21 -8.51
CA GLU A 271 -17.08 -11.50 -9.01
C GLU A 271 -16.56 -12.36 -7.86
N ARG A 272 -17.14 -13.55 -7.74
CA ARG A 272 -16.64 -14.57 -6.83
C ARG A 272 -15.29 -15.07 -7.33
N GLY A 273 -14.30 -15.17 -6.44
CA GLY A 273 -13.25 -16.20 -6.59
C GLY A 273 -13.59 -17.39 -5.72
N GLY A 274 -14.09 -18.48 -6.32
CA GLY A 274 -14.34 -19.79 -5.69
C GLY A 274 -14.75 -19.81 -4.21
N PRO A 275 -14.58 -20.93 -3.50
CA PRO A 275 -14.52 -20.97 -2.04
C PRO A 275 -13.12 -20.62 -1.48
N ASP A 276 -12.31 -19.86 -2.23
CA ASP A 276 -10.88 -19.81 -2.02
C ASP A 276 -10.34 -18.38 -2.17
N SER A 277 -10.61 -17.51 -1.20
CA SER A 277 -9.69 -16.37 -1.01
C SER A 277 -8.29 -16.92 -0.68
N LEU A 278 -7.22 -16.14 -0.90
CA LEU A 278 -5.89 -16.57 -0.45
C LEU A 278 -5.89 -16.91 1.04
N ALA A 279 -6.69 -16.21 1.85
CA ALA A 279 -6.86 -16.47 3.28
C ALA A 279 -7.44 -17.86 3.62
N GLU A 280 -8.12 -18.51 2.67
CA GLU A 280 -8.78 -19.80 2.85
C GLU A 280 -8.06 -20.94 2.11
N ARG A 281 -7.02 -20.63 1.32
CA ARG A 281 -6.25 -21.62 0.56
C ARG A 281 -5.16 -22.29 1.41
N HIS A 282 -4.81 -23.51 1.02
CA HIS A 282 -3.64 -24.19 1.54
C HIS A 282 -2.38 -23.56 0.94
N THR A 283 -1.68 -22.80 1.78
CA THR A 283 -0.32 -22.32 1.57
C THR A 283 0.66 -23.18 2.37
N PRO A 284 1.95 -23.25 1.99
CA PRO A 284 2.60 -22.51 0.92
C PRO A 284 2.34 -23.09 -0.48
N PHE A 285 2.47 -22.24 -1.50
CA PHE A 285 2.44 -22.61 -2.91
C PHE A 285 3.85 -22.98 -3.40
N PRO A 286 3.97 -23.80 -4.45
CA PRO A 286 5.24 -23.96 -5.17
C PRO A 286 5.80 -22.60 -5.61
N PRO A 287 7.13 -22.36 -5.51
CA PRO A 287 7.70 -21.03 -5.82
C PRO A 287 7.39 -20.51 -7.23
N SER A 288 7.26 -21.39 -8.21
CA SER A 288 6.87 -21.05 -9.58
C SER A 288 5.43 -20.54 -9.67
N GLU A 289 4.49 -21.21 -9.00
CA GLU A 289 3.09 -20.80 -8.92
C GLU A 289 2.95 -19.49 -8.14
N ALA A 290 3.59 -19.39 -6.97
CA ALA A 290 3.59 -18.16 -6.16
C ALA A 290 4.13 -16.96 -6.93
N ARG A 291 5.24 -17.13 -7.66
CA ARG A 291 5.82 -16.09 -8.51
C ARG A 291 4.85 -15.64 -9.60
N TRP A 292 4.19 -16.59 -10.27
CA TRP A 292 3.22 -16.28 -11.31
C TRP A 292 2.00 -15.54 -10.74
N VAL A 293 1.44 -16.01 -9.63
CA VAL A 293 0.32 -15.36 -8.93
C VAL A 293 0.69 -13.93 -8.54
N LEU A 294 1.85 -13.72 -7.91
CA LEU A 294 2.34 -12.39 -7.54
C LEU A 294 2.54 -11.48 -8.76
N ALA A 295 2.99 -12.02 -9.90
CA ALA A 295 3.14 -11.26 -11.12
C ALA A 295 1.79 -10.78 -11.68
N GLN A 296 0.74 -11.59 -11.59
CA GLN A 296 -0.63 -11.18 -11.98
C GLN A 296 -1.17 -10.09 -11.04
N ILE A 297 -1.00 -10.26 -9.73
CA ILE A 297 -1.42 -9.26 -8.73
C ILE A 297 -0.66 -7.95 -8.92
N ALA A 298 0.65 -8.00 -9.17
CA ALA A 298 1.47 -6.81 -9.45
C ALA A 298 1.03 -6.08 -10.73
N ASP A 299 0.58 -6.80 -11.76
CA ASP A 299 -0.01 -6.19 -12.94
C ASP A 299 -1.32 -5.47 -12.64
N ALA A 300 -2.21 -6.08 -11.84
CA ALA A 300 -3.44 -5.42 -11.39
C ALA A 300 -3.14 -4.13 -10.61
N VAL A 301 -2.18 -4.18 -9.69
CA VAL A 301 -1.73 -3.01 -8.91
C VAL A 301 -1.15 -1.93 -9.82
N ARG A 302 -0.26 -2.30 -10.76
CA ARG A 302 0.29 -1.38 -11.75
C ARG A 302 -0.81 -0.72 -12.58
N TYR A 303 -1.80 -1.50 -13.01
CA TYR A 303 -2.93 -1.01 -13.81
C TYR A 303 -3.79 -0.02 -13.02
N ALA A 304 -4.13 -0.37 -11.77
CA ALA A 304 -4.89 0.49 -10.88
C ALA A 304 -4.15 1.82 -10.58
N HIS A 305 -2.85 1.75 -10.29
CA HIS A 305 -2.02 2.94 -10.04
C HIS A 305 -1.98 3.88 -11.25
N ALA A 306 -1.95 3.33 -12.47
CA ALA A 306 -2.01 4.14 -13.69
C ALA A 306 -3.35 4.88 -13.86
N ALA A 307 -4.42 4.36 -13.27
CA ALA A 307 -5.74 5.00 -13.19
C ALA A 307 -5.92 5.87 -11.93
N GLY A 308 -4.87 6.05 -11.11
CA GLY A 308 -4.91 6.82 -9.87
C GLY A 308 -5.66 6.13 -8.73
N VAL A 309 -5.84 4.81 -8.80
CA VAL A 309 -6.51 4.01 -7.76
C VAL A 309 -5.45 3.26 -6.95
N VAL A 310 -5.40 3.54 -5.65
CA VAL A 310 -4.56 2.82 -4.68
C VAL A 310 -5.42 1.79 -3.95
N HIS A 311 -4.92 0.56 -3.77
CA HIS A 311 -5.64 -0.42 -2.94
C HIS A 311 -5.45 -0.06 -1.45
N GLY A 312 -4.21 0.25 -1.09
CA GLY A 312 -3.74 0.75 0.20
C GLY A 312 -3.74 -0.27 1.33
N GLY A 313 -3.90 -1.57 1.04
CA GLY A 313 -4.08 -2.58 2.10
C GLY A 313 -4.42 -3.93 1.53
N LEU A 314 -3.58 -4.35 0.57
CA LEU A 314 -3.59 -5.69 0.01
C LEU A 314 -3.38 -6.70 1.13
N GLN A 315 -4.22 -7.72 1.16
CA GLN A 315 -4.17 -8.79 2.14
C GLN A 315 -4.77 -10.08 1.56
N PRO A 316 -4.54 -11.26 2.15
CA PRO A 316 -5.05 -12.51 1.58
C PRO A 316 -6.57 -12.53 1.36
N ALA A 317 -7.35 -11.85 2.21
CA ALA A 317 -8.80 -11.76 2.05
C ALA A 317 -9.25 -10.97 0.80
N SER A 318 -8.41 -10.07 0.27
CA SER A 318 -8.74 -9.28 -0.93
C SER A 318 -8.35 -9.96 -2.25
N VAL A 319 -7.72 -11.14 -2.19
CA VAL A 319 -7.31 -11.91 -3.39
C VAL A 319 -8.17 -13.16 -3.49
N ALA A 320 -8.99 -13.23 -4.54
CA ALA A 320 -9.87 -14.35 -4.80
C ALA A 320 -9.34 -15.17 -5.99
N PHE A 321 -9.47 -16.49 -5.95
CA PHE A 321 -9.01 -17.37 -7.03
C PHE A 321 -10.17 -17.90 -7.87
N VAL A 322 -10.00 -17.87 -9.20
CA VAL A 322 -10.96 -18.40 -10.17
C VAL A 322 -10.29 -19.50 -10.97
N ASN A 323 -10.85 -20.71 -10.94
CA ASN A 323 -10.35 -21.81 -11.75
C ASN A 323 -10.61 -21.51 -13.23
N ALA A 324 -9.63 -21.78 -14.09
CA ALA A 324 -9.90 -21.91 -15.52
C ALA A 324 -10.88 -23.07 -15.68
N VAL A 325 -12.13 -22.77 -16.08
CA VAL A 325 -13.27 -23.71 -16.01
C VAL A 325 -13.07 -24.98 -16.86
N GLU A 326 -12.00 -25.04 -17.65
CA GLU A 326 -11.78 -26.07 -18.67
C GLU A 326 -10.47 -26.86 -18.49
N ASP A 327 -9.61 -26.49 -17.52
CA ASP A 327 -8.30 -27.12 -17.32
C ASP A 327 -8.00 -27.36 -15.83
N PRO A 328 -8.08 -28.62 -15.36
CA PRO A 328 -7.83 -28.96 -13.96
C PRO A 328 -6.34 -28.90 -13.56
N ASP A 329 -5.43 -28.90 -14.54
CA ASP A 329 -3.98 -28.87 -14.30
C ASP A 329 -3.41 -27.44 -14.36
N ALA A 330 -4.21 -26.48 -14.85
CA ALA A 330 -3.88 -25.06 -14.83
C ALA A 330 -4.03 -24.46 -13.42
N TRP A 331 -3.11 -23.57 -13.06
CA TRP A 331 -3.20 -22.80 -11.82
C TRP A 331 -4.45 -21.92 -11.79
N ALA A 332 -5.01 -21.77 -10.60
CA ALA A 332 -6.15 -20.88 -10.41
C ALA A 332 -5.71 -19.43 -10.61
N TYR A 333 -6.53 -18.65 -11.32
CA TYR A 333 -6.21 -17.28 -11.68
C TYR A 333 -6.56 -16.31 -10.53
N PRO A 334 -5.62 -15.46 -10.06
CA PRO A 334 -5.89 -14.53 -8.98
C PRO A 334 -6.63 -13.29 -9.46
N ARG A 335 -7.58 -12.81 -8.65
CA ARG A 335 -8.32 -11.57 -8.86
C ARG A 335 -8.33 -10.76 -7.57
N VAL A 336 -7.84 -9.53 -7.64
CA VAL A 336 -7.82 -8.59 -6.52
C VAL A 336 -9.14 -7.83 -6.48
N GLY A 337 -9.82 -7.86 -5.33
CA GLY A 337 -11.05 -7.13 -5.04
C GLY A 337 -10.87 -6.02 -4.02
N ASP A 338 -11.99 -5.50 -3.51
CA ASP A 338 -12.08 -4.53 -2.40
C ASP A 338 -11.32 -3.21 -2.60
N TRP A 339 -11.13 -2.81 -3.86
CA TRP A 339 -10.42 -1.58 -4.23
C TRP A 339 -11.12 -0.33 -3.67
N GLY A 340 -10.38 0.46 -2.89
CA GLY A 340 -10.85 1.73 -2.34
C GLY A 340 -11.91 1.64 -1.23
N LEU A 341 -12.42 0.45 -0.90
CA LEU A 341 -13.47 0.27 0.09
C LEU A 341 -12.98 0.39 1.54
N ARG A 342 -11.69 0.13 1.79
CA ARG A 342 -11.11 0.25 3.14
C ARG A 342 -11.01 1.70 3.63
N GLU A 343 -10.76 2.66 2.75
CA GLU A 343 -10.75 4.07 3.16
C GLU A 343 -12.13 4.49 3.64
N THR A 344 -13.17 3.96 3.00
CA THR A 344 -14.58 4.22 3.32
C THR A 344 -15.07 3.46 4.55
N PHE A 345 -14.61 2.23 4.79
CA PHE A 345 -15.21 1.33 5.81
C PHE A 345 -14.24 0.77 6.86
N GLY A 346 -12.93 0.99 6.70
CA GLY A 346 -11.88 0.17 7.30
C GLY A 346 -12.04 -0.17 8.79
N PRO A 347 -12.14 0.81 9.70
CA PRO A 347 -12.25 0.54 11.13
C PRO A 347 -13.68 0.24 11.60
N SER A 348 -14.71 0.51 10.79
CA SER A 348 -16.11 0.30 11.16
C SER A 348 -16.66 -1.07 10.73
N GLU A 349 -15.99 -1.75 9.79
CA GLU A 349 -16.44 -3.00 9.20
C GLU A 349 -15.31 -4.04 9.18
N GLU A 350 -15.47 -5.13 9.94
CA GLU A 350 -14.48 -6.21 10.10
C GLU A 350 -13.94 -6.75 8.76
N ARG A 351 -14.79 -6.82 7.72
CA ARG A 351 -14.38 -7.25 6.37
C ARG A 351 -13.24 -6.43 5.79
N PHE A 352 -13.22 -5.12 6.06
CA PHE A 352 -12.24 -4.20 5.48
C PHE A 352 -11.13 -3.83 6.46
N GLU A 353 -11.18 -4.37 7.69
CA GLU A 353 -10.09 -4.24 8.64
C GLU A 353 -8.82 -4.86 8.06
N LEU A 354 -7.70 -4.14 8.15
CA LEU A 354 -6.39 -4.63 7.74
C LEU A 354 -5.70 -5.25 8.96
N PRO A 355 -5.49 -6.58 9.02
CA PRO A 355 -4.82 -7.21 10.15
C PRO A 355 -3.43 -6.63 10.32
N ARG A 356 -3.04 -6.31 11.57
CA ARG A 356 -1.73 -5.71 11.89
C ARG A 356 -0.54 -6.44 11.27
N ARG A 357 -0.63 -7.76 11.08
CA ARG A 357 0.40 -8.60 10.45
C ARG A 357 0.62 -8.32 8.94
N TYR A 358 -0.36 -7.74 8.24
CA TYR A 358 -0.20 -7.28 6.85
C TYR A 358 -0.06 -5.74 6.74
N ALA A 359 -0.29 -5.01 7.83
CA ALA A 359 -0.34 -3.54 7.82
C ALA A 359 1.04 -2.88 7.72
N ALA A 360 1.41 -2.35 6.55
CA ALA A 360 2.61 -1.51 6.37
C ALA A 360 2.80 -0.44 7.48
N PRO A 361 4.03 -0.02 7.81
CA PRO A 361 4.31 0.96 8.87
C PRO A 361 3.48 2.24 8.82
N GLU A 362 3.22 2.77 7.63
CA GLU A 362 2.38 3.96 7.39
C GLU A 362 0.91 3.77 7.78
N HIS A 363 0.41 2.54 7.93
CA HIS A 363 -0.92 2.30 8.50
C HIS A 363 -0.95 2.49 10.02
N VAL A 364 0.18 2.26 10.68
CA VAL A 364 0.26 2.22 12.15
C VAL A 364 0.82 3.54 12.69
N ALA A 365 1.76 4.15 11.98
CA ALA A 365 2.42 5.39 12.36
C ALA A 365 2.55 6.35 11.15
N PRO A 366 1.43 6.87 10.62
CA PRO A 366 1.42 7.74 9.45
C PRO A 366 2.22 9.04 9.65
N ASP A 367 2.28 9.57 10.86
CA ASP A 367 3.08 10.77 11.17
C ASP A 367 4.58 10.56 10.95
N ARG A 368 5.04 9.30 11.07
CA ARG A 368 6.45 8.91 10.88
C ARG A 368 6.74 8.41 9.48
N PHE A 369 5.86 7.60 8.90
CA PHE A 369 6.09 6.91 7.62
C PHE A 369 5.33 7.52 6.44
N GLY A 370 4.61 8.62 6.65
CA GLY A 370 3.75 9.27 5.67
C GLY A 370 2.37 8.61 5.57
N ARG A 371 1.50 9.20 4.75
CA ARG A 371 0.15 8.66 4.47
C ARG A 371 0.22 7.45 3.56
N VAL A 372 -0.81 6.60 3.56
CA VAL A 372 -0.98 5.48 2.62
C VAL A 372 -0.97 6.00 1.17
N ASP A 373 -0.23 5.33 0.28
CA ASP A 373 -0.11 5.68 -1.14
C ASP A 373 0.21 4.44 -2.01
N ALA A 374 0.55 4.66 -3.29
CA ALA A 374 0.93 3.60 -4.21
C ALA A 374 2.13 2.74 -3.73
N VAL A 375 3.04 3.30 -2.93
CA VAL A 375 4.21 2.58 -2.38
C VAL A 375 3.80 1.70 -1.19
N THR A 376 2.65 1.99 -0.56
CA THR A 376 2.03 1.12 0.43
C THR A 376 1.57 -0.21 -0.18
N ASP A 377 1.06 -0.18 -1.42
CA ASP A 377 0.70 -1.41 -2.14
C ASP A 377 1.92 -2.28 -2.46
N ILE A 378 3.11 -1.69 -2.61
CA ILE A 378 4.36 -2.45 -2.80
C ILE A 378 4.70 -3.26 -1.55
N TYR A 379 4.49 -2.70 -0.36
CA TYR A 379 4.60 -3.46 0.87
C TYR A 379 3.58 -4.60 0.91
N GLY A 380 2.33 -4.31 0.52
CA GLY A 380 1.27 -5.30 0.41
C GLY A 380 1.62 -6.47 -0.53
N LEU A 381 2.24 -6.21 -1.67
CA LEU A 381 2.76 -7.23 -2.59
C LEU A 381 3.83 -8.11 -1.91
N GLY A 382 4.73 -7.51 -1.14
CA GLY A 382 5.72 -8.23 -0.34
C GLY A 382 5.05 -9.12 0.72
N ALA A 383 4.05 -8.60 1.42
CA ALA A 383 3.33 -9.32 2.47
C ALA A 383 2.52 -10.50 1.93
N LEU A 384 1.85 -10.32 0.79
CA LEU A 384 1.19 -11.40 0.04
C LEU A 384 2.21 -12.44 -0.45
N GLY A 385 3.40 -12.02 -0.85
CA GLY A 385 4.44 -12.95 -1.29
C GLY A 385 4.97 -13.83 -0.17
N CYS A 386 5.13 -13.28 1.04
CA CYS A 386 5.39 -14.09 2.23
C CYS A 386 4.27 -15.10 2.47
N ASP A 387 3.01 -14.65 2.42
CA ASP A 387 1.85 -15.51 2.66
C ASP A 387 1.80 -16.68 1.69
N LEU A 388 1.96 -16.41 0.39
CA LEU A 388 1.99 -17.42 -0.66
C LEU A 388 3.13 -18.43 -0.49
N LEU A 389 4.32 -17.99 -0.09
CA LEU A 389 5.51 -18.85 -0.05
C LEU A 389 5.74 -19.54 1.29
N THR A 390 5.13 -19.04 2.36
CA THR A 390 5.40 -19.51 3.73
C THR A 390 4.14 -19.98 4.45
N GLY A 391 2.97 -19.63 3.93
CA GLY A 391 1.68 -19.80 4.60
C GLY A 391 1.48 -18.91 5.82
N GLY A 392 2.30 -17.87 5.97
CA GLY A 392 2.19 -16.90 7.04
C GLY A 392 2.53 -15.48 6.59
N ALA A 393 1.99 -14.52 7.35
CA ALA A 393 2.33 -13.11 7.18
C ALA A 393 3.82 -12.85 7.49
N PRO A 394 4.39 -11.71 7.03
CA PRO A 394 5.74 -11.30 7.40
C PRO A 394 5.96 -11.28 8.92
N VAL A 395 7.13 -11.74 9.37
CA VAL A 395 7.51 -11.65 10.79
C VAL A 395 7.81 -10.19 11.10
N ARG A 396 7.23 -9.67 12.19
CA ARG A 396 7.56 -8.36 12.75
C ARG A 396 8.40 -8.56 14.00
N GLU A 397 9.71 -8.44 13.87
CA GLU A 397 10.58 -8.25 15.03
C GLU A 397 10.80 -6.76 15.22
N GLU A 398 10.30 -6.23 16.33
CA GLU A 398 10.46 -4.91 16.98
C GLU A 398 10.58 -3.62 16.13
N ARG A 399 11.20 -3.62 14.93
CA ARG A 399 11.29 -2.51 13.96
C ARG A 399 11.38 -2.92 12.49
N THR A 400 11.47 -4.22 12.16
CA THR A 400 11.65 -4.72 10.78
C THR A 400 10.64 -5.81 10.45
N ALA A 401 9.97 -5.65 9.31
CA ALA A 401 9.22 -6.74 8.70
C ALA A 401 10.16 -7.52 7.77
N GLY A 402 10.20 -8.83 7.92
CA GLY A 402 11.10 -9.69 7.14
C GLY A 402 10.46 -11.02 6.79
N LEU A 403 11.14 -11.77 5.93
CA LEU A 403 10.87 -13.19 5.74
C LEU A 403 11.29 -13.93 7.03
N PRO A 404 10.55 -14.96 7.46
CA PRO A 404 11.01 -15.85 8.53
C PRO A 404 12.40 -16.43 8.19
N GLU A 405 13.38 -16.35 9.10
CA GLU A 405 14.79 -16.72 8.84
C GLU A 405 14.95 -18.15 8.29
N GLY A 406 14.19 -19.11 8.83
CA GLY A 406 14.23 -20.51 8.38
C GLY A 406 13.71 -20.73 6.95
N ILE A 407 12.94 -19.78 6.40
CA ILE A 407 12.30 -19.90 5.07
C ILE A 407 13.05 -19.10 4.01
N ALA A 408 13.70 -17.99 4.39
CA ALA A 408 14.64 -17.30 3.50
C ALA A 408 15.73 -18.24 2.95
N ALA A 409 16.11 -19.26 3.74
CA ALA A 409 17.07 -20.30 3.35
C ALA A 409 16.53 -21.33 2.34
N GLY A 410 15.22 -21.53 2.26
CA GLY A 410 14.57 -22.50 1.37
C GLY A 410 14.04 -21.91 0.06
N LEU A 411 14.02 -20.58 -0.05
CA LEU A 411 13.55 -19.87 -1.26
C LEU A 411 14.71 -19.61 -2.23
N PRO A 412 14.42 -19.55 -3.55
CA PRO A 412 15.40 -19.05 -4.51
C PRO A 412 15.91 -17.66 -4.08
N PRO A 413 17.24 -17.42 -4.05
CA PRO A 413 17.81 -16.17 -3.53
C PRO A 413 17.24 -14.90 -4.19
N GLY A 414 16.88 -14.97 -5.47
CA GLY A 414 16.21 -13.87 -6.17
C GLY A 414 14.84 -13.52 -5.60
N LEU A 415 14.06 -14.52 -5.18
CA LEU A 415 12.71 -14.31 -4.67
C LEU A 415 12.72 -13.74 -3.25
N SER A 416 13.62 -14.22 -2.38
CA SER A 416 13.77 -13.69 -1.02
C SER A 416 14.24 -12.23 -1.02
N THR A 417 15.18 -11.89 -1.91
CA THR A 417 15.69 -10.51 -2.07
C THR A 417 14.58 -9.55 -2.51
N VAL A 418 13.77 -9.94 -3.49
CA VAL A 418 12.67 -9.13 -4.01
C VAL A 418 11.63 -8.85 -2.92
N LEU A 419 11.23 -9.87 -2.15
CA LEU A 419 10.25 -9.70 -1.08
C LEU A 419 10.79 -8.89 0.10
N ALA A 420 12.05 -9.11 0.49
CA ALA A 420 12.69 -8.34 1.55
C ALA A 420 12.72 -6.83 1.23
N LYS A 421 12.96 -6.47 -0.04
CA LYS A 421 12.92 -5.08 -0.51
C LYS A 421 11.52 -4.47 -0.39
N CYS A 422 10.46 -5.21 -0.70
CA CYS A 422 9.09 -4.74 -0.52
C CYS A 422 8.74 -4.46 0.96
N LEU A 423 9.28 -5.26 1.88
CA LEU A 423 8.94 -5.23 3.31
C LEU A 423 9.73 -4.21 4.12
N LYS A 424 10.60 -3.42 3.48
CA LYS A 424 11.38 -2.38 4.15
C LYS A 424 10.48 -1.37 4.86
N PRO A 425 10.83 -0.94 6.09
CA PRO A 425 10.02 0.01 6.83
C PRO A 425 9.84 1.34 6.09
N ALA A 426 10.94 1.90 5.57
CA ALA A 426 10.90 3.15 4.82
C ALA A 426 10.41 2.92 3.38
N LYS A 427 9.44 3.73 2.94
CA LYS A 427 8.88 3.68 1.58
C LYS A 427 9.93 3.78 0.47
N MET A 428 10.97 4.58 0.69
CA MET A 428 12.02 4.83 -0.31
C MET A 428 12.94 3.63 -0.56
N GLU A 429 13.04 2.71 0.40
CA GLU A 429 13.83 1.49 0.25
C GLU A 429 13.06 0.40 -0.51
N ARG A 430 11.75 0.59 -0.71
CA ARG A 430 10.89 -0.31 -1.49
C ARG A 430 11.02 -0.02 -2.98
N TYR A 431 10.41 -0.86 -3.82
CA TYR A 431 10.29 -0.56 -5.23
C TYR A 431 9.47 0.71 -5.46
N ALA A 432 9.94 1.56 -6.39
CA ALA A 432 9.24 2.79 -6.76
C ALA A 432 7.89 2.55 -7.47
N SER A 433 7.63 1.33 -7.97
CA SER A 433 6.36 0.97 -8.63
C SER A 433 6.16 -0.54 -8.70
N ALA A 434 4.90 -0.97 -8.87
CA ALA A 434 4.56 -2.38 -9.08
C ALA A 434 5.16 -2.94 -10.38
N ALA A 435 5.38 -2.08 -11.38
CA ALA A 435 6.09 -2.44 -12.60
C ALA A 435 7.57 -2.79 -12.34
N ALA A 436 8.25 -2.03 -11.47
CA ALA A 436 9.63 -2.32 -11.09
C ALA A 436 9.74 -3.61 -10.29
N PHE A 437 8.83 -3.80 -9.32
CA PHE A 437 8.70 -5.05 -8.56
C PHE A 437 8.52 -6.25 -9.48
N LYS A 438 7.52 -6.20 -10.38
CA LYS A 438 7.21 -7.31 -11.30
C LYS A 438 8.40 -7.66 -12.20
N ARG A 439 9.11 -6.65 -12.71
CA ARG A 439 10.27 -6.89 -13.58
C ARG A 439 11.35 -7.70 -12.87
N GLU A 440 11.67 -7.35 -11.63
CA GLU A 440 12.68 -8.05 -10.83
C GLU A 440 12.19 -9.43 -10.37
N LEU A 441 10.91 -9.54 -10.00
CA LEU A 441 10.24 -10.79 -9.64
C LEU A 441 10.33 -11.85 -10.77
N VAL A 442 10.15 -11.42 -12.03
CA VAL A 442 10.21 -12.29 -13.21
C VAL A 442 11.67 -12.59 -13.60
N ALA A 443 12.55 -11.58 -13.57
CA ALA A 443 13.96 -11.74 -13.94
C ALA A 443 14.72 -12.69 -12.99
N GLY A 444 14.40 -12.70 -11.69
CA GLY A 444 15.00 -13.60 -10.71
C GLY A 444 14.63 -15.09 -10.86
N GLY A 445 14.03 -15.48 -11.98
CA GLY A 445 13.66 -16.86 -12.33
C GLY A 445 14.56 -17.57 -13.32
N ASP A 446 15.43 -16.84 -14.04
CA ASP A 446 16.23 -17.40 -15.14
C ASP A 446 17.62 -17.93 -14.71
N ASP A 447 17.99 -17.76 -13.43
CA ASP A 447 19.31 -18.12 -12.87
C ASP A 447 19.29 -19.38 -11.97
N ALA A 448 18.32 -20.30 -12.14
CA ALA A 448 18.21 -21.54 -11.36
C ALA A 448 18.39 -22.80 -12.22
#